data_AF-A0A2T4U0X8-F1
#
_entry.id   AF-A0A2T4U0X8-F1
#
_cell.length_a   1.000
_cell.length_b   1.000
_cell.length_c   1.000
_cell.angle_alpha   90.00
_cell.angle_beta   90.00
_cell.angle_gamma   90.00
#
_symmetry.space_group_name_H-M   'P 1'
#
loop_
_entity.id
_entity.type
_entity.pdbx_description
1 polymer ?
#
loop_
_entity_poly.entity_id
_entity_poly.type
_entity_poly.pdbx_seq_one_letter_code
_entity_poly.pdbx_strand_id
1 'polypeptide(L)'
;MHRIRCTWMERKLLTRLGQAIYKLRSCTIEPVFGQMSMRGLTRFWLRGLQQVQGEWSLWCSTHNLLKLWRAGFVPARVRALASG
;
A
#
# COMPACT_ATOMS: atom_id res chain seq x y z
N MET A 1 -25.11 -18.52 0.38
CA MET A 1 -23.75 -18.21 -0.14
C MET A 1 -23.88 -17.54 -1.51
N HIS A 2 -23.89 -16.21 -1.55
CA HIS A 2 -23.92 -15.46 -2.80
C HIS A 2 -22.48 -15.40 -3.37
N ARG A 3 -22.21 -16.14 -4.45
CA ARG A 3 -20.95 -16.05 -5.19
C ARG A 3 -20.82 -14.64 -5.76
N ILE A 4 -20.07 -13.77 -5.10
CA ILE A 4 -19.56 -12.55 -5.73
C ILE A 4 -18.66 -13.00 -6.87
N ARG A 5 -19.18 -12.89 -8.08
CA ARG A 5 -18.53 -13.38 -9.30
C ARG A 5 -17.44 -12.38 -9.67
N CYS A 6 -16.17 -12.71 -9.44
CA CYS A 6 -15.00 -11.88 -9.75
C CYS A 6 -14.69 -11.83 -11.27
N THR A 7 -15.73 -11.71 -12.11
CA THR A 7 -15.64 -11.82 -13.58
C THR A 7 -14.76 -10.76 -14.23
N TRP A 8 -14.54 -9.64 -13.54
CA TRP A 8 -13.71 -8.54 -14.03
C TRP A 8 -12.23 -8.90 -13.99
N MET A 9 -11.77 -9.54 -12.91
CA MET A 9 -10.38 -9.93 -12.78
C MET A 9 -10.08 -11.14 -13.65
N GLU A 10 -11.00 -12.10 -13.70
CA GLU A 10 -10.94 -13.25 -14.62
C GLU A 10 -10.76 -12.78 -16.06
N ARG A 11 -11.62 -11.87 -16.55
CA ARG A 11 -11.51 -11.31 -17.91
C ARG A 11 -10.18 -10.61 -18.17
N LYS A 12 -9.65 -9.84 -17.21
CA LYS A 12 -8.34 -9.18 -17.36
C LYS A 12 -7.20 -10.19 -17.46
N LEU A 13 -7.26 -11.27 -16.69
CA LEU A 13 -6.25 -12.33 -16.66
C LEU A 13 -6.31 -13.28 -17.88
N LEU A 14 -7.34 -13.23 -18.72
CA LEU A 14 -7.39 -13.99 -19.97
C LEU A 14 -6.42 -13.45 -21.03
N THR A 15 -6.01 -12.18 -20.94
CA THR A 15 -5.13 -11.54 -21.93
C THR A 15 -3.67 -11.56 -21.48
N ARG A 16 -2.72 -11.79 -22.39
CA ARG A 16 -1.28 -11.73 -22.08
C ARG A 16 -0.87 -10.36 -21.51
N LEU A 17 -1.43 -9.28 -22.05
CA LEU A 17 -1.19 -7.91 -21.57
C LEU A 17 -1.74 -7.71 -20.14
N GLY A 18 -2.96 -8.16 -19.86
CA GLY A 18 -3.55 -8.07 -18.52
C GLY A 18 -2.83 -8.94 -17.49
N GLN A 19 -2.33 -10.12 -17.88
CA GLN A 19 -1.45 -10.93 -17.04
C GLN A 19 -0.12 -10.24 -16.74
N ALA A 20 0.51 -9.62 -17.74
CA ALA A 20 1.76 -8.89 -17.56
C ALA A 20 1.59 -7.71 -16.59
N ILE A 21 0.52 -6.92 -16.76
CA ILE A 21 0.18 -5.82 -15.84
C ILE A 21 -0.13 -6.36 -14.44
N TYR A 22 -0.88 -7.46 -14.34
CA TYR A 22 -1.21 -8.04 -13.04
C TYR A 22 0.01 -8.61 -12.32
N LYS A 23 0.99 -9.16 -13.04
CA LYS A 23 2.25 -9.61 -12.44
C LYS A 23 3.01 -8.48 -11.76
N LEU A 24 2.95 -7.24 -12.26
CA LEU A 24 3.58 -6.09 -11.60
C LEU A 24 2.99 -5.80 -10.21
N ARG A 25 1.78 -6.28 -9.94
CA ARG A 25 1.13 -6.12 -8.63
C ARG A 25 1.86 -6.88 -7.53
N SER A 26 2.51 -8.01 -7.86
CA SER A 26 3.23 -8.85 -6.90
C SER A 26 4.46 -8.17 -6.31
N CYS A 27 5.13 -7.30 -7.07
CA CYS A 27 6.32 -6.58 -6.59
C CYS A 27 6.00 -5.20 -6.01
N THR A 28 4.80 -4.67 -6.27
CA THR A 28 4.43 -3.30 -5.89
C THR A 28 3.52 -3.25 -4.67
N ILE A 29 2.27 -3.71 -4.79
CA ILE A 29 1.24 -3.47 -3.77
C ILE A 29 0.99 -4.68 -2.85
N GLU A 30 1.16 -5.90 -3.34
CA GLU A 30 1.07 -7.11 -2.49
C GLU A 30 2.04 -7.08 -1.29
N PRO A 31 3.33 -6.70 -1.43
CA PRO A 31 4.21 -6.58 -0.28
C PRO A 31 3.77 -5.49 0.69
N VAL A 32 3.19 -4.39 0.19
CA VAL A 32 2.64 -3.32 1.04
C VAL A 32 1.48 -3.86 1.87
N PHE A 33 0.54 -4.59 1.26
CA PHE A 33 -0.57 -5.23 1.99
C PHE A 33 -0.06 -6.23 3.03
N GLY A 34 0.91 -7.07 2.68
CA GLY A 34 1.53 -8.00 3.63
C GLY A 34 2.17 -7.28 4.81
N GLN A 35 2.91 -6.20 4.54
CA GLN A 35 3.53 -5.37 5.58
C GLN A 35 2.50 -4.68 6.47
N MET A 36 1.37 -4.22 5.93
CA MET A 36 0.29 -3.66 6.74
C MET A 36 -0.32 -4.72 7.65
N SER A 37 -0.56 -5.93 7.14
CA SER A 37 -1.06 -7.05 7.95
C SER A 37 -0.09 -7.42 9.08
N MET A 38 1.22 -7.47 8.80
CA MET A 38 2.25 -7.72 9.82
C MET A 38 2.32 -6.61 10.88
N ARG A 39 1.88 -5.38 10.55
CA ARG A 39 1.76 -4.26 11.49
C ARG A 39 0.43 -4.24 12.25
N GLY A 40 -0.43 -5.24 12.08
CA GLY A 40 -1.69 -5.39 12.81
C GLY A 40 -2.92 -4.81 12.11
N LEU A 41 -2.80 -4.33 10.86
CA LEU A 41 -3.97 -3.90 10.09
C LEU A 41 -4.70 -5.12 9.50
N THR A 42 -5.51 -5.79 10.33
CA THR A 42 -6.34 -6.94 9.92
C THR A 42 -7.78 -6.53 9.56
N ARG A 43 -8.24 -5.38 10.08
CA ARG A 43 -9.59 -4.85 9.85
C ARG A 43 -9.56 -3.32 9.93
N PHE A 44 -10.35 -2.67 9.08
CA PHE A 44 -10.66 -1.25 9.21
C PHE A 44 -11.69 -1.00 10.31
N TRP A 45 -11.41 -0.03 11.16
CA TRP A 45 -12.28 0.36 12.27
C TRP A 45 -13.41 1.26 11.79
N LEU A 46 -13.12 2.13 10.82
CA LEU A 46 -14.11 3.03 10.25
C LEU A 46 -14.98 2.33 9.21
N ARG A 47 -16.19 2.86 9.01
CA ARG A 47 -17.16 2.38 8.01
C ARG A 47 -17.47 3.47 7.01
N GLY A 48 -17.75 3.07 5.77
CA GLY A 48 -17.93 3.99 4.64
C GLY A 48 -16.61 4.29 3.93
N LEU A 49 -16.68 4.39 2.60
CA LEU A 49 -15.50 4.46 1.73
C LEU A 49 -14.58 5.64 2.07
N GLN A 50 -15.16 6.82 2.30
CA GLN A 50 -14.40 8.04 2.61
C GLN A 50 -13.62 7.92 3.93
N GLN A 51 -14.23 7.34 4.96
CA GLN A 51 -13.57 7.19 6.26
C GLN A 51 -12.47 6.14 6.20
N VAL A 52 -12.73 5.01 5.54
CA VAL A 52 -11.72 3.96 5.31
C VAL A 52 -10.54 4.48 4.48
N GLN A 53 -10.78 5.37 3.50
CA GLN A 53 -9.69 6.04 2.76
C GLN A 53 -8.80 6.89 3.68
N GLY A 54 -9.39 7.61 4.63
CA GLY A 54 -8.63 8.34 5.65
C GLY A 54 -7.79 7.42 6.53
N GLU A 55 -8.40 6.35 7.06
CA GLU A 55 -7.70 5.34 7.87
C GLU A 55 -6.55 4.69 7.08
N TRP A 56 -6.79 4.31 5.83
CA TRP A 56 -5.77 3.76 4.94
C TRP A 56 -4.63 4.74 4.69
N SER A 57 -4.94 6.03 4.47
CA SER A 57 -3.93 7.07 4.26
C SER A 57 -3.04 7.26 5.49
N LEU A 58 -3.60 7.16 6.69
CA LEU A 58 -2.84 7.19 7.94
C LEU A 58 -1.90 5.99 8.07
N TRP A 59 -2.38 4.78 7.77
CA TRP A 59 -1.56 3.57 7.75
C TRP A 59 -0.39 3.66 6.76
N CYS A 60 -0.66 4.14 5.54
CA CYS A 60 0.37 4.38 4.53
C CYS A 60 1.39 5.43 4.99
N SER A 61 0.93 6.52 5.62
CA SER A 61 1.81 7.57 6.13
C SER A 61 2.76 7.05 7.20
N THR A 62 2.25 6.32 8.19
CA THR A 62 3.10 5.73 9.24
C THR A 62 4.07 4.68 8.68
N HIS A 63 3.66 3.93 7.65
CA HIS A 63 4.54 2.98 6.96
C HIS A 63 5.70 3.69 6.26
N ASN A 64 5.40 4.75 5.52
CA ASN A 64 6.40 5.55 4.81
C ASN A 64 7.37 6.24 5.77
N LEU A 65 6.87 6.82 6.87
CA LEU A 65 7.70 7.42 7.91
C LEU A 65 8.67 6.41 8.53
N LEU A 66 8.20 5.20 8.84
CA LEU A 66 9.08 4.15 9.36
C LEU A 66 10.18 3.76 8.37
N LYS A 67 9.88 3.74 7.06
CA LYS A 67 10.89 3.50 6.02
C LYS A 67 11.93 4.61 5.95
N LEU A 68 11.49 5.88 5.98
CA LEU A 68 12.39 7.02 5.99
C LEU A 68 13.31 7.01 7.22
N TRP A 69 12.75 6.72 8.40
CA TRP A 69 13.53 6.61 9.63
C TRP A 69 14.57 5.48 9.55
N ARG A 70 14.17 4.28 9.10
CA ARG A 70 15.09 3.13 8.92
C ARG A 70 16.18 3.39 7.88
N ALA A 71 15.88 4.19 6.86
CA ALA A 71 16.84 4.60 5.85
C ALA A 71 17.81 5.69 6.32
N GLY A 72 17.68 6.19 7.56
CA GLY A 72 18.47 7.32 8.05
C GLY A 72 18.22 8.59 7.24
N PHE A 73 17.01 8.75 6.69
CA PHE A 73 16.69 9.88 5.82
C PHE A 73 16.77 11.18 6.62
N VAL A 74 17.79 11.99 6.33
CA VAL A 74 17.90 13.36 6.80
C VAL A 74 17.44 14.29 5.69
N PRO A 75 16.40 15.13 5.92
CA PRO A 75 15.97 16.09 4.92
C PRO A 75 17.13 17.02 4.52
N ALA A 76 17.24 17.33 3.23
CA ALA A 76 18.33 18.17 2.70
C ALA A 76 18.43 19.52 3.44
N ARG A 77 17.29 20.11 3.81
CA ARG A 77 17.22 21.34 4.63
C ARG A 77 17.90 21.16 5.99
N VAL A 78 17.65 20.06 6.70
CA VAL A 78 18.26 19.78 8.01
C VAL A 78 19.75 19.49 7.85
N ARG A 79 20.14 18.78 6.79
CA ARG A 79 21.55 18.52 6.48
C ARG A 79 22.32 19.83 6.22
N ALA A 80 21.75 20.74 5.45
CA ALA A 80 22.36 22.04 5.16
C ALA A 80 22.57 22.89 6.42
N LEU A 81 21.63 22.86 7.36
CA LEU A 81 21.73 23.57 8.64
C LEU A 81 22.76 22.97 9.62
N ALA A 82 23.08 21.69 9.48
CA ALA A 82 24.07 21.01 10.34
C ALA A 82 25.51 21.07 9.80
N SER A 83 25.70 21.64 8.60
CA SER A 83 26.99 21.67 7.89
C SER A 83 27.68 23.05 7.91
N GLY A 84 27.10 24.04 8.60
CA GLY A 84 27.65 25.37 8.81
C GLY A 84 27.69 25.69 10.30
#